data_AF-A0A6N7F5T3-F1
#
_entry.id   AF-A0A6N7F5T3-F1
#
_cell.length_a   1.000
_cell.length_b   1.000
_cell.length_c   1.000
_cell.angle_alpha   90.00
_cell.angle_beta   90.00
_cell.angle_gamma   90.00
#
_symmetry.space_group_name_H-M   'P 1'
#
loop_
_entity.id
_entity.type
_entity.pdbx_description
1 polymer ?
#
loop_
_entity_poly.entity_id
_entity_poly.type
_entity_poly.pdbx_seq_one_letter_code
_entity_poly.pdbx_strand_id
1 'polypeptide(L)'
;MGELSHIRQRIEQAELRLRTSHSTRERESAALQEMWDQIRARLVAQDAEMDGLRAQIAELENVREELLGMVTTLLGSVEDGLDHMRDETVPRIASMAGEMLGEEAAFARFAGNARTEAPVERPQPARPAAAPKPDRYVSLDREALLALEEEEENETPTPAAGPAGESTSPGILNLISRIQDGFPATPAPHSQDEEGEDELARDLREIEVLRSELDGLRARMASDNH
;
A
#
# COMPACT_ATOMS: atom_id res chain seq x y z
N MET A 1 15.37 32.43 67.05
CA MET A 1 15.75 31.00 66.89
C MET A 1 14.76 30.22 66.01
N GLY A 2 13.43 30.32 66.21
CA GLY A 2 12.45 29.55 65.44
C GLY A 2 12.30 29.91 63.95
N GLU A 3 12.55 31.16 63.57
CA GLU A 3 12.47 31.60 62.17
C GLU A 3 13.55 30.94 61.29
N LEU A 4 14.76 30.77 61.83
CA LEU A 4 15.87 30.11 61.13
C LEU A 4 15.58 28.63 60.87
N SER A 5 14.95 27.93 61.81
CA SER A 5 14.53 26.54 61.60
C SER A 5 13.43 26.42 60.54
N HIS A 6 12.48 27.35 60.50
CA HIS A 6 11.42 27.35 59.49
C HIS A 6 11.97 27.63 58.08
N ILE A 7 12.89 28.59 57.93
CA ILE A 7 13.56 28.87 56.66
C ILE A 7 14.34 27.64 56.20
N ARG A 8 15.09 27.00 57.09
CA ARG A 8 15.83 25.78 56.78
C ARG A 8 14.91 24.65 56.30
N GLN A 9 13.80 24.42 57.00
CA GLN A 9 12.80 23.42 56.60
C GLN A 9 12.22 23.70 55.20
N ARG A 10 11.92 24.97 54.89
CA ARG A 10 11.43 25.37 53.56
C ARG A 10 12.48 25.15 52.47
N ILE A 11 13.75 25.43 52.75
CA ILE A 11 14.85 25.17 51.82
C ILE A 11 14.99 23.67 51.57
N GLU A 12 15.00 22.85 52.63
CA GLU A 12 15.08 21.38 52.52
C GLU A 12 13.90 20.81 51.72
N GLN A 13 12.68 21.34 51.92
CA GLN A 13 11.50 20.95 51.12
C GLN A 13 11.62 21.38 49.65
N ALA A 14 12.12 22.58 49.38
CA ALA A 14 12.33 23.07 48.01
C ALA A 14 13.42 22.25 47.28
N GLU A 15 14.51 21.89 47.97
CA GLU A 15 15.54 21.01 47.43
C GLU A 15 15.02 19.62 47.10
N LEU A 16 14.19 19.04 47.97
CA LEU A 16 13.52 17.76 47.71
C LEU A 16 12.64 17.85 46.46
N ARG A 17 11.79 18.88 46.36
CA ARG A 17 10.91 19.09 45.18
C ARG A 17 11.72 19.29 43.89
N LEU A 18 12.82 20.03 43.96
CA LEU A 18 13.68 20.23 42.80
C LEU A 18 14.34 18.93 42.35
N ARG A 19 14.83 18.12 43.29
CA ARG A 19 15.43 16.81 42.99
C ARG A 19 14.41 15.82 42.41
N THR A 20 13.18 15.78 42.95
CA THR A 20 12.13 14.92 42.40
C THR A 20 11.74 15.38 41.00
N SER A 21 11.53 16.69 40.79
CA SER A 21 11.22 17.24 39.47
C SER A 21 12.34 16.95 38.46
N HIS A 22 13.60 17.11 38.84
CA HIS A 22 14.74 16.78 37.98
C HIS A 22 14.78 15.29 37.63
N SER A 23 14.61 14.41 38.62
CA SER A 23 14.59 12.96 38.38
C SER A 23 13.44 12.54 37.47
N THR A 24 12.27 13.17 37.60
CA THR A 24 11.14 12.93 36.69
C THR A 24 11.47 13.36 35.26
N ARG A 25 12.01 14.57 35.08
CA ARG A 25 12.43 15.07 33.75
C ARG A 25 13.52 14.21 33.13
N GLU A 26 14.47 13.72 33.91
CA GLU A 26 15.50 12.81 33.42
C GLU A 26 14.89 11.51 32.89
N ARG A 27 13.94 10.92 33.62
CA ARG A 27 13.23 9.71 33.17
C ARG A 27 12.42 9.96 31.90
N GLU A 28 11.69 11.07 31.83
CA GLU A 28 10.94 11.46 30.64
C GLU A 28 11.87 11.67 29.44
N SER A 29 12.99 12.38 29.64
CA SER A 29 13.97 12.60 28.58
C SER A 29 14.60 11.29 28.07
N ALA A 30 14.86 10.34 28.98
CA ALA A 30 15.37 9.03 28.62
C ALA A 30 14.33 8.21 27.85
N ALA A 31 13.06 8.25 28.26
CA ALA A 31 11.97 7.57 27.56
C ALA A 31 11.75 8.15 26.15
N LEU A 32 11.79 9.48 26.00
CA LEU A 32 11.69 10.13 24.69
C LEU A 32 12.87 9.78 23.78
N GLN A 33 14.08 9.73 24.33
CA GLN A 33 15.27 9.33 23.58
C GLN A 33 15.14 7.87 23.11
N GLU A 34 14.67 6.98 23.97
CA GLU A 34 14.43 5.57 23.62
C GLU A 34 13.38 5.45 22.51
N MET A 35 12.23 6.13 22.64
CA MET A 35 11.20 6.16 21.60
C MET A 35 11.75 6.69 20.26
N TRP A 36 12.57 7.74 20.30
CA TRP A 36 13.20 8.28 19.11
C TRP A 36 14.13 7.28 18.43
N ASP A 37 14.94 6.57 19.22
CA ASP A 37 15.82 5.53 18.68
C ASP A 37 15.04 4.33 18.12
N GLN A 38 13.90 3.97 18.73
CA GLN A 38 12.98 2.97 18.18
C GLN A 38 12.37 3.42 16.84
N ILE A 39 11.91 4.67 16.73
CA ILE A 39 11.37 5.23 15.47
C ILE A 39 12.45 5.20 14.39
N ARG A 40 13.68 5.64 14.72
CA ARG A 40 14.80 5.61 13.79
C ARG A 40 15.12 4.19 13.32
N ALA A 41 15.16 3.22 14.24
CA ALA A 41 15.41 1.82 13.90
C ALA A 41 14.32 1.27 12.96
N ARG A 42 13.05 1.62 13.21
CA ARG A 42 11.93 1.23 12.34
C ARG A 42 12.03 1.84 10.95
N LEU A 43 12.38 3.13 10.84
CA LEU A 43 12.57 3.79 9.54
C LEU A 43 13.67 3.09 8.73
N VAL A 44 14.81 2.77 9.35
CA VAL A 44 15.90 2.03 8.68
C VAL A 44 15.44 0.65 8.20
N ALA A 45 14.62 -0.06 9.00
CA ALA A 45 14.06 -1.34 8.59
C ALA A 45 13.08 -1.20 7.41
N GLN A 46 12.25 -0.16 7.41
CA GLN A 46 11.32 0.14 6.31
C GLN A 46 12.05 0.52 5.02
N ASP A 47 13.13 1.29 5.11
CA ASP A 47 13.96 1.63 3.95
C ASP A 47 14.58 0.38 3.34
N ALA A 48 15.11 -0.52 4.18
CA ALA A 48 15.64 -1.80 3.72
C ALA A 48 14.55 -2.70 3.08
N GLU A 49 13.34 -2.68 3.61
CA GLU A 49 12.19 -3.39 3.01
C GLU A 49 11.81 -2.80 1.65
N MET A 50 11.73 -1.47 1.54
CA MET A 50 11.46 -0.75 0.30
C MET A 50 12.51 -1.05 -0.78
N ASP A 51 13.79 -1.07 -0.41
CA ASP A 51 14.88 -1.42 -1.32
C ASP A 51 14.79 -2.89 -1.77
N GLY A 52 14.40 -3.79 -0.87
CA GLY A 52 14.10 -5.18 -1.20
C GLY A 52 12.95 -5.33 -2.21
N LEU A 53 11.85 -4.61 -2.00
CA LEU A 53 10.70 -4.62 -2.93
C LEU A 53 11.07 -4.03 -4.29
N ARG A 54 11.85 -2.94 -4.33
CA ARG A 54 12.35 -2.36 -5.59
C ARG A 54 13.24 -3.33 -6.36
N ALA A 55 14.10 -4.06 -5.66
CA ALA A 55 14.94 -5.09 -6.28
C ALA A 55 14.09 -6.24 -6.86
N GLN A 56 13.05 -6.69 -6.15
CA GLN A 56 12.12 -7.70 -6.65
C GLN A 56 11.33 -7.22 -7.88
N ILE A 57 10.89 -5.96 -7.90
CA ILE A 57 10.22 -5.37 -9.07
C ILE A 57 11.16 -5.38 -10.27
N ALA A 58 12.42 -4.94 -10.09
CA ALA A 58 13.41 -4.94 -11.16
C ALA A 58 13.69 -6.36 -11.71
N GLU A 59 13.71 -7.37 -10.83
CA GLU A 59 13.85 -8.78 -11.24
C GLU A 59 12.65 -9.26 -12.07
N LEU A 60 11.42 -8.95 -11.62
CA LEU A 60 10.20 -9.28 -12.36
C LEU A 60 10.12 -8.57 -13.71
N GLU A 61 10.57 -7.31 -13.79
CA GLU A 61 10.66 -6.57 -15.04
C GLU A 61 11.65 -7.23 -16.01
N ASN A 62 12.82 -7.65 -15.53
CA ASN A 62 13.78 -8.39 -16.35
C ASN A 62 13.20 -9.72 -16.87
N VAL A 63 12.55 -10.51 -16.00
CA VAL A 63 11.89 -11.77 -16.40
C VAL A 63 10.78 -11.50 -17.43
N ARG A 64 10.01 -10.41 -17.27
CA ARG A 64 9.00 -10.00 -18.24
C ARG A 64 9.62 -9.67 -19.60
N GLU A 65 10.72 -8.93 -19.62
CA GLU A 65 11.45 -8.60 -20.85
C GLU A 65 12.00 -9.86 -21.54
N GLU A 66 12.58 -10.79 -20.79
CA GLU A 66 13.04 -12.09 -21.31
C GLU A 66 11.89 -12.91 -21.92
N LEU A 67 10.74 -12.99 -21.22
CA LEU A 67 9.55 -13.68 -21.73
C LEU A 67 9.02 -13.03 -23.02
N LEU A 68 8.99 -11.70 -23.09
CA LEU A 68 8.61 -10.98 -24.32
C LEU A 68 9.60 -11.25 -25.46
N GLY A 69 10.90 -11.30 -25.16
CA GLY A 69 11.94 -11.68 -26.12
C GLY A 69 11.76 -13.11 -26.66
N MET A 70 11.43 -14.08 -25.79
CA MET A 70 11.14 -15.45 -26.22
C MET A 70 9.87 -15.53 -27.07
N VAL A 71 8.80 -14.84 -26.68
CA VAL A 71 7.53 -14.83 -27.43
C VAL A 71 7.73 -14.21 -28.82
N THR A 72 8.44 -13.09 -28.92
CA THR A 72 8.73 -12.46 -30.23
C THR A 72 9.61 -13.35 -31.10
N THR A 73 10.59 -14.04 -30.53
CA THR A 73 11.42 -15.02 -31.27
C THR A 73 10.59 -16.21 -31.76
N LEU A 74 9.69 -16.74 -30.92
CA LEU A 74 8.80 -17.84 -31.28
C LEU A 74 7.82 -17.42 -32.39
N LEU A 75 7.20 -16.25 -32.26
CA LEU A 75 6.34 -15.69 -33.30
C LEU A 75 7.09 -15.52 -34.62
N GLY A 76 8.30 -14.96 -34.60
CA GLY A 76 9.15 -14.86 -35.79
C GLY A 76 9.45 -16.23 -36.41
N SER A 77 9.78 -17.24 -35.59
CA SER A 77 10.02 -18.60 -36.11
C SER A 77 8.79 -19.25 -36.75
N VAL A 78 7.59 -18.94 -36.22
CA VAL A 78 6.32 -19.43 -36.76
C VAL A 78 5.95 -18.69 -38.05
N GLU A 79 6.15 -17.38 -38.09
CA GLU A 79 5.96 -16.54 -39.28
C GLU A 79 6.90 -16.99 -40.42
N ASP A 80 8.20 -17.13 -40.15
CA ASP A 80 9.19 -17.64 -41.12
C ASP A 80 8.82 -19.05 -41.62
N GLY A 81 8.36 -19.92 -40.71
CA GLY A 81 7.90 -21.27 -41.06
C GLY A 81 6.66 -21.26 -41.95
N LEU A 82 5.71 -20.35 -41.71
CA LEU A 82 4.51 -20.17 -42.53
C LEU A 82 4.87 -19.61 -43.91
N ASP A 83 5.77 -18.63 -43.98
CA ASP A 83 6.23 -18.04 -45.23
C ASP A 83 7.00 -19.07 -46.08
N HIS A 84 7.89 -19.86 -45.47
CA HIS A 84 8.56 -20.96 -46.17
C HIS A 84 7.58 -22.03 -46.66
N MET A 85 6.58 -22.39 -45.85
CA MET A 85 5.54 -23.33 -46.29
C MET A 85 4.71 -22.76 -47.44
N ARG A 86 4.41 -21.47 -47.41
CA ARG A 86 3.64 -20.77 -48.44
C ARG A 86 4.40 -20.66 -49.76
N ASP A 87 5.70 -20.37 -49.70
CA ASP A 87 6.50 -20.08 -50.89
C ASP A 87 7.11 -21.36 -51.51
N GLU A 88 7.51 -22.34 -50.69
CA GLU A 88 8.17 -23.54 -51.19
C GLU A 88 7.26 -24.77 -51.17
N THR A 89 6.69 -25.08 -50.01
CA THR A 89 6.02 -26.37 -49.78
C THR A 89 4.69 -26.46 -50.51
N VAL A 90 3.86 -25.42 -50.43
CA VAL A 90 2.54 -25.40 -51.07
C VAL A 90 2.66 -25.44 -52.61
N PRO A 91 3.48 -24.62 -53.28
CA PRO A 91 3.64 -24.69 -54.74
C PRO A 91 4.23 -26.02 -55.20
N ARG A 92 5.16 -26.61 -54.44
CA ARG A 92 5.74 -27.92 -54.75
C ARG A 92 4.73 -29.06 -54.64
N ILE A 93 3.88 -29.05 -53.62
CA ILE A 93 2.79 -30.02 -53.49
C ILE A 93 1.78 -29.81 -54.63
N ALA A 94 1.44 -28.56 -54.95
CA ALA A 94 0.53 -28.23 -56.04
C ALA A 94 1.07 -28.69 -57.41
N SER A 95 2.37 -28.55 -57.67
CA SER A 95 2.99 -29.05 -58.92
C SER A 95 2.97 -30.58 -58.98
N MET A 96 3.33 -31.27 -57.89
CA MET A 96 3.33 -32.73 -57.82
C MET A 96 1.92 -33.32 -57.99
N ALA A 97 0.91 -32.72 -57.33
CA ALA A 97 -0.49 -33.10 -57.51
C ALA A 97 -0.97 -32.84 -58.94
N GLY A 98 -0.54 -31.72 -59.56
CA GLY A 98 -0.81 -31.41 -60.96
C GLY A 98 -0.20 -32.41 -61.94
N GLU A 99 1.01 -32.92 -61.67
CA GLU A 99 1.66 -33.98 -62.45
C GLU A 99 0.87 -35.30 -62.33
N MET A 100 0.54 -35.72 -61.11
CA MET A 100 -0.24 -36.95 -60.90
C MET A 100 -1.63 -36.90 -61.54
N LEU A 101 -2.37 -35.79 -61.36
CA LEU A 101 -3.69 -35.59 -61.98
C LEU A 101 -3.59 -35.36 -63.49
N GLY A 102 -2.51 -34.75 -63.98
CA GLY A 102 -2.25 -34.54 -65.40
C GLY A 102 -1.94 -35.85 -66.13
N GLU A 103 -1.21 -36.77 -65.49
CA GLU A 103 -1.03 -38.15 -65.94
C GLU A 103 -2.37 -38.92 -65.91
N GLU A 104 -3.21 -38.70 -64.90
CA GLU A 104 -4.56 -39.27 -64.82
C GLU A 104 -5.51 -38.71 -65.89
N ALA A 105 -5.40 -37.42 -66.25
CA ALA A 105 -6.16 -36.81 -67.33
C ALA A 105 -5.68 -37.26 -68.72
N ALA A 106 -4.38 -37.57 -68.88
CA ALA A 106 -3.85 -38.22 -70.07
C ALA A 106 -4.35 -39.69 -70.17
N PHE A 107 -4.48 -40.38 -69.04
CA PHE A 107 -5.07 -41.72 -68.96
C PHE A 107 -6.60 -41.71 -69.22
N ALA A 108 -7.33 -40.70 -68.71
CA ALA A 108 -8.76 -40.52 -68.90
C ALA A 108 -9.14 -40.04 -70.32
N ARG A 109 -8.22 -39.41 -71.06
CA ARG A 109 -8.40 -39.16 -72.51
C ARG A 109 -8.22 -40.41 -73.36
N PHE A 110 -7.55 -41.46 -72.85
CA PHE A 110 -7.44 -42.75 -73.51
C PHE A 110 -8.58 -43.71 -73.12
N ALA A 111 -9.11 -43.59 -71.89
CA ALA A 111 -10.25 -44.36 -71.41
C ALA A 111 -11.53 -43.50 -71.41
N GLY A 112 -12.18 -43.40 -72.57
CA GLY A 112 -13.53 -42.84 -72.65
C GLY A 112 -14.52 -43.56 -71.72
N ASN A 113 -15.50 -42.78 -71.26
CA ASN A 113 -16.75 -43.19 -70.58
C ASN A 113 -16.66 -43.63 -69.11
N ALA A 114 -16.93 -42.69 -68.19
CA ALA A 114 -17.78 -42.92 -67.02
C ALA A 114 -18.33 -41.56 -66.55
N ARG A 115 -19.59 -41.25 -66.92
CA ARG A 115 -20.74 -41.19 -66.00
C ARG A 115 -20.59 -40.16 -64.88
N THR A 116 -21.36 -39.10 -65.07
CA THR A 116 -21.94 -38.21 -64.05
C THR A 116 -22.41 -38.99 -62.83
N GLU A 117 -21.72 -38.81 -61.70
CA GLU A 117 -22.27 -39.10 -60.37
C GLU A 117 -22.62 -37.80 -59.65
N ALA A 118 -23.74 -37.89 -58.92
CA ALA A 118 -24.48 -36.83 -58.28
C ALA A 118 -23.70 -36.13 -57.14
N PRO A 119 -24.15 -34.95 -56.67
CA PRO A 119 -23.46 -34.22 -55.61
C PRO A 119 -23.57 -34.99 -54.29
N VAL A 120 -22.42 -35.40 -53.75
CA VAL A 120 -22.32 -35.93 -52.39
C VAL A 120 -22.55 -34.80 -51.40
N GLU A 121 -23.62 -34.92 -50.63
CA GLU A 121 -23.95 -34.06 -49.50
C GLU A 121 -22.81 -34.14 -48.47
N ARG A 122 -22.07 -33.04 -48.28
CA ARG A 122 -21.06 -32.95 -47.21
C ARG A 122 -21.78 -32.94 -45.85
N PRO A 123 -21.38 -33.77 -44.87
CA PRO A 123 -21.80 -33.56 -43.50
C PRO A 123 -21.20 -32.24 -43.01
N GLN A 124 -22.07 -31.30 -42.58
CA GLN A 124 -21.65 -30.09 -41.91
C GLN A 124 -20.85 -30.47 -40.64
N PRO A 125 -19.64 -29.95 -40.44
CA PRO A 125 -18.98 -30.07 -39.15
C PRO A 125 -19.81 -29.35 -38.10
N ALA A 126 -20.06 -30.03 -36.97
CA ALA A 126 -20.76 -29.48 -35.83
C ALA A 126 -20.11 -28.16 -35.41
N ARG A 127 -20.92 -27.11 -35.40
CA ARG A 127 -20.57 -25.77 -34.91
C ARG A 127 -20.10 -25.92 -33.45
N PRO A 128 -18.84 -25.58 -33.10
CA PRO A 128 -18.43 -25.59 -31.70
C PRO A 128 -19.28 -24.57 -30.92
N ALA A 129 -19.65 -24.98 -29.71
CA ALA A 129 -20.44 -24.20 -28.76
C ALA A 129 -19.83 -22.81 -28.56
N ALA A 130 -20.70 -21.82 -28.43
CA ALA A 130 -20.36 -20.44 -28.19
C ALA A 130 -19.33 -20.31 -27.05
N ALA A 131 -18.22 -19.64 -27.35
CA ALA A 131 -17.29 -19.19 -26.33
C ALA A 131 -18.03 -18.30 -25.31
N PRO A 132 -17.70 -18.40 -24.01
CA PRO A 132 -18.24 -17.50 -23.01
C PRO A 132 -17.83 -16.06 -23.34
N LYS A 133 -18.80 -15.15 -23.29
CA LYS A 133 -18.58 -13.72 -23.50
C LYS A 133 -17.55 -13.25 -22.44
N PRO A 134 -16.46 -12.56 -22.83
CA PRO A 134 -15.59 -11.96 -21.84
C PRO A 134 -16.38 -10.90 -21.08
N ASP A 135 -16.28 -10.98 -19.77
CA ASP A 135 -16.82 -10.00 -18.84
C ASP A 135 -16.39 -8.59 -19.27
N ARG A 136 -17.42 -7.77 -19.51
CA ARG A 136 -17.55 -6.41 -19.00
C ARG A 136 -16.19 -5.73 -18.75
N TYR A 137 -15.61 -5.17 -19.81
CA TYR A 137 -14.66 -4.08 -19.65
C TYR A 137 -15.33 -3.01 -18.79
N VAL A 138 -14.78 -2.80 -17.60
CA VAL A 138 -15.06 -1.62 -16.79
C VAL A 138 -14.42 -0.48 -17.57
N SER A 139 -15.21 0.22 -18.38
CA SER A 139 -14.88 1.54 -18.86
C SER A 139 -14.83 2.44 -17.62
N LEU A 140 -13.65 2.56 -17.01
CA LEU A 140 -13.38 3.59 -16.02
C LEU A 140 -13.38 4.92 -16.78
N ASP A 141 -14.47 5.67 -16.60
CA ASP A 141 -14.61 7.02 -17.09
C ASP A 141 -13.44 7.87 -16.57
N ARG A 142 -12.61 8.33 -17.51
CA ARG A 142 -11.44 9.17 -17.28
C ARG A 142 -11.77 10.51 -16.60
N GLU A 143 -13.05 10.86 -16.54
CA GLU A 143 -13.55 12.05 -15.84
C GLU A 143 -13.70 11.83 -14.32
N ALA A 144 -13.88 10.59 -13.84
CA ALA A 144 -14.00 10.31 -12.40
C ALA A 144 -12.65 10.39 -11.65
N LEU A 145 -11.53 10.24 -12.37
CA LEU A 145 -10.18 10.29 -11.80
C LEU A 145 -9.66 11.72 -11.61
N LEU A 146 -10.25 12.71 -12.31
CA LEU A 146 -9.90 14.13 -12.16
C LEU A 146 -10.72 14.85 -11.08
N ALA A 147 -11.84 14.25 -10.62
CA ALA A 147 -12.68 14.83 -9.59
C ALA A 147 -12.19 14.56 -8.14
N LEU A 148 -11.15 13.73 -7.97
CA LEU A 148 -10.59 13.39 -6.66
C LEU A 148 -9.28 14.13 -6.33
N GLU A 149 -8.78 14.99 -7.23
CA GLU A 149 -7.54 15.74 -7.04
C GLU A 149 -7.76 17.22 -6.61
N GLU A 150 -9.01 17.68 -6.46
CA GLU A 150 -9.33 19.07 -6.09
C GLU A 150 -9.97 19.28 -4.70
N GLU A 151 -10.12 18.24 -3.87
CA GLU A 151 -10.67 18.39 -2.50
C GLU A 151 -9.69 17.89 -1.43
N GLU A 152 -8.54 18.56 -1.29
CA GLU A 152 -7.65 18.37 -0.14
C GLU A 152 -7.26 19.72 0.49
N GLU A 153 -8.25 20.51 0.91
CA GLU A 153 -8.02 21.68 1.78
C GLU A 153 -9.33 22.09 2.50
N ASN A 154 -9.80 21.30 3.48
CA ASN A 154 -10.45 21.83 4.70
C ASN A 154 -10.84 20.73 5.72
N GLU A 155 -10.15 20.78 6.86
CA GLU A 155 -10.67 20.74 8.23
C GLU A 155 -11.63 19.63 8.74
N THR A 156 -11.14 18.99 9.82
CA THR A 156 -11.80 18.31 10.97
C THR A 156 -12.26 16.85 10.84
N PRO A 157 -11.74 15.92 11.68
CA PRO A 157 -12.23 14.55 11.71
C PRO A 157 -13.48 14.45 12.61
N THR A 158 -14.62 14.15 11.99
CA THR A 158 -15.79 13.60 12.69
C THR A 158 -15.84 12.10 12.42
N PRO A 159 -15.94 11.20 13.42
CA PRO A 159 -15.98 9.77 13.18
C PRO A 159 -17.40 9.37 12.78
N ALA A 160 -17.66 9.25 11.47
CA ALA A 160 -18.86 8.63 10.96
C ALA A 160 -18.62 7.13 10.77
N ALA A 161 -19.25 6.33 11.64
CA ALA A 161 -19.41 4.90 11.47
C ALA A 161 -20.23 4.63 10.19
N GLY A 162 -19.64 3.89 9.24
CA GLY A 162 -20.25 3.42 7.99
C GLY A 162 -19.67 2.07 7.57
N PRO A 163 -20.42 1.25 6.82
CA PRO A 163 -20.58 -0.17 7.13
C PRO A 163 -19.50 -1.07 6.53
N ALA A 164 -19.22 -2.14 7.28
CA ALA A 164 -18.41 -3.28 6.88
C ALA A 164 -18.95 -3.95 5.60
N GLY A 165 -18.06 -4.16 4.63
CA GLY A 165 -18.35 -4.89 3.40
C GLY A 165 -17.08 -5.19 2.61
N GLU A 166 -16.43 -6.30 2.96
CA GLU A 166 -15.71 -7.22 2.06
C GLU A 166 -14.51 -6.71 1.23
N SER A 167 -13.30 -7.02 1.70
CA SER A 167 -12.25 -7.76 0.94
C SER A 167 -10.93 -7.73 1.73
N THR A 168 -10.96 -8.19 2.98
CA THR A 168 -9.73 -8.27 3.79
C THR A 168 -9.15 -9.66 3.59
N SER A 169 -8.07 -9.75 2.81
CA SER A 169 -7.40 -11.01 2.49
C SER A 169 -7.06 -11.79 3.78
N PRO A 170 -7.06 -13.14 3.74
CA PRO A 170 -6.80 -13.97 4.92
C PRO A 170 -5.45 -13.68 5.60
N GLY A 171 -4.46 -13.14 4.86
CA GLY A 171 -3.20 -12.69 5.41
C GLY A 171 -3.32 -11.43 6.29
N ILE A 172 -4.17 -10.47 5.90
CA ILE A 172 -4.40 -9.24 6.68
C ILE A 172 -5.19 -9.56 7.95
N LEU A 173 -6.14 -10.50 7.91
CA LEU A 173 -6.84 -10.96 9.11
C LEU A 173 -5.88 -11.61 10.12
N ASN A 174 -4.93 -12.42 9.63
CA ASN A 174 -3.93 -13.06 10.49
C ASN A 174 -2.95 -12.03 11.10
N LEU A 175 -2.61 -10.98 10.35
CA LEU A 175 -1.83 -9.85 10.87
C LEU A 175 -2.60 -9.08 11.95
N ILE A 176 -3.89 -8.81 11.73
CA ILE A 176 -4.76 -8.12 12.70
C ILE A 176 -4.92 -8.95 13.98
N SER A 177 -5.16 -10.26 13.88
CA SER A 177 -5.26 -11.14 15.06
C SER A 177 -3.96 -11.15 15.86
N ARG A 178 -2.81 -11.20 15.18
CA ARG A 178 -1.51 -11.21 15.85
C ARG A 178 -1.16 -9.88 16.53
N ILE A 179 -1.63 -8.77 15.97
CA ILE A 179 -1.52 -7.44 16.58
C ILE A 179 -2.48 -7.35 17.79
N GLN A 180 -3.72 -7.85 17.67
CA GLN A 180 -4.69 -7.82 18.77
C GLN A 180 -4.30 -8.69 19.97
N ASP A 181 -3.69 -9.87 19.75
CA ASP A 181 -3.25 -10.75 20.82
C ASP A 181 -1.92 -10.32 21.48
N GLY A 182 -1.16 -9.44 20.81
CA GLY A 182 0.14 -8.93 21.28
C GLY A 182 0.05 -7.67 22.16
N PHE A 183 -1.11 -7.01 22.20
CA PHE A 183 -1.35 -5.91 23.13
C PHE A 183 -1.87 -6.48 24.45
N PRO A 184 -1.15 -6.33 25.59
CA PRO A 184 -1.80 -6.51 26.88
C PRO A 184 -2.99 -5.55 26.89
N ALA A 185 -4.17 -6.07 27.21
CA ALA A 185 -5.39 -5.30 27.35
C ALA A 185 -5.06 -3.96 27.99
N THR A 186 -5.30 -2.88 27.25
CA THR A 186 -5.17 -1.51 27.74
C THR A 186 -5.89 -1.49 29.08
N PRO A 187 -5.23 -1.15 30.20
CA PRO A 187 -5.96 -0.95 31.42
C PRO A 187 -7.04 0.09 31.08
N ALA A 188 -8.29 -0.24 31.41
CA ALA A 188 -9.40 0.69 31.27
C ALA A 188 -8.93 2.07 31.76
N PRO A 189 -9.28 3.18 31.09
CA PRO A 189 -8.89 4.50 31.55
C PRO A 189 -9.40 4.64 32.99
N HIS A 190 -8.47 4.52 33.93
CA HIS A 190 -8.74 4.85 35.30
C HIS A 190 -9.04 6.34 35.28
N SER A 191 -10.22 6.67 35.76
CA SER A 191 -10.76 8.00 36.00
C SER A 191 -9.90 8.80 36.99
N GLN A 192 -8.62 9.02 36.66
CA GLN A 192 -7.65 9.81 37.42
C GLN A 192 -7.22 11.09 36.68
N ASP A 193 -7.63 11.26 35.42
CA ASP A 193 -7.28 12.45 34.64
C ASP A 193 -8.03 13.71 35.09
N GLU A 194 -9.21 13.61 35.71
CA GLU A 194 -9.93 14.79 36.23
C GLU A 194 -9.25 15.40 37.48
N GLU A 195 -8.64 14.59 38.36
CA GLU A 195 -7.95 15.11 39.55
C GLU A 195 -6.63 15.82 39.18
N GLY A 196 -5.92 15.34 38.14
CA GLY A 196 -4.68 15.95 37.67
C GLY A 196 -4.88 17.28 36.95
N GLU A 197 -5.96 17.42 36.18
CA GLU A 197 -6.33 18.69 35.53
C GLU A 197 -6.74 19.76 36.54
N ASP A 198 -7.45 19.37 37.61
CA ASP A 198 -7.84 20.26 38.69
C ASP A 198 -6.64 20.73 39.52
N GLU A 199 -5.66 19.86 39.76
CA GLU A 199 -4.38 20.24 40.41
C GLU A 199 -3.57 21.21 39.54
N LEU A 200 -3.48 20.95 38.23
CA LEU A 200 -2.77 21.83 37.30
C LEU A 200 -3.46 23.20 37.19
N ALA A 201 -4.80 23.23 37.15
CA ALA A 201 -5.57 24.46 37.14
C ALA A 201 -5.43 25.25 38.45
N ARG A 202 -5.25 24.56 39.58
CA ARG A 202 -4.99 25.18 40.88
C ARG A 202 -3.59 25.79 40.94
N ASP A 203 -2.58 25.06 40.47
CA ASP A 203 -1.19 25.52 40.43
C ASP A 203 -1.03 26.74 39.51
N LEU A 204 -1.71 26.74 38.36
CA LEU A 204 -1.70 27.90 37.44
C LEU A 204 -2.32 29.16 38.08
N ARG A 205 -3.41 29.02 38.85
CA ARG A 205 -4.01 30.13 39.59
C ARG A 205 -3.07 30.64 40.70
N GLU A 206 -2.39 29.75 41.41
CA GLU A 206 -1.42 30.14 42.45
C GLU A 206 -0.24 30.92 41.84
N ILE A 207 0.27 30.49 40.68
CA ILE A 207 1.32 31.22 39.94
C ILE A 207 0.85 32.63 39.55
N GLU A 208 -0.39 32.77 39.09
CA GLU A 208 -0.93 34.08 38.68
C GLU A 208 -1.09 35.03 39.87
N VAL A 209 -1.52 34.52 41.04
CA VAL A 209 -1.56 35.29 42.29
C VAL A 209 -0.16 35.75 42.69
N LEU A 210 0.83 34.85 42.73
CA LEU A 210 2.21 35.19 43.07
C LEU A 210 2.82 36.22 42.13
N ARG A 211 2.45 36.17 40.84
CA ARG A 211 2.88 37.15 39.85
C ARG A 211 2.31 38.54 40.14
N SER A 212 1.01 38.61 40.48
CA SER A 212 0.36 39.85 40.87
C SER A 212 0.95 40.46 42.15
N GLU A 213 1.32 39.62 43.13
CA GLU A 213 1.97 40.05 44.36
C GLU A 213 3.39 40.57 44.11
N LEU A 214 4.16 39.90 43.25
CA LEU A 214 5.50 40.36 42.85
C LEU A 214 5.46 41.68 42.10
N ASP A 215 4.50 41.86 41.20
CA ASP A 215 4.33 43.13 40.49
C ASP A 215 3.87 44.24 41.44
N GLY A 216 3.02 43.93 42.43
CA GLY A 216 2.67 44.85 43.51
C GLY A 216 3.86 45.24 44.39
N LEU A 217 4.72 44.29 44.75
CA LEU A 217 5.95 44.55 45.51
C LEU A 217 6.94 45.38 44.69
N ARG A 218 7.08 45.12 43.39
CA ARG A 218 7.90 45.93 42.48
C ARG A 218 7.38 47.36 42.37
N ALA A 219 6.07 47.55 42.25
CA ALA A 219 5.46 48.87 42.22
C ALA A 219 5.71 49.65 43.53
N ARG A 220 5.62 48.99 44.69
CA ARG A 220 5.91 49.58 46.00
C ARG A 220 7.39 49.93 46.16
N MET A 221 8.30 49.05 45.74
CA MET A 221 9.74 49.35 45.76
C MET A 221 10.12 50.46 44.79
N ALA A 222 9.41 50.58 43.66
CA ALA A 222 9.61 51.68 42.71
C ALA A 222 9.08 53.01 43.27
N SER A 223 7.97 53.00 44.02
CA SER A 223 7.41 54.20 44.66
C SER A 223 8.19 54.64 45.90
N ASP A 224 8.79 53.72 46.66
CA ASP A 224 9.59 54.06 47.86
C ASP A 224 11.00 54.60 47.53
N ASN A 225 11.42 54.52 46.26
CA ASN A 225 12.72 55.01 45.77
C ASN A 225 12.60 56.35 45.00
N HIS A 226 11.50 57.09 45.15
CA HIS A 226 11.31 58.46 44.65
C HIS A 226 10.86 59.37 45.79
#